data_AF-A0A6P0P019-F1
#
_entry.id   AF-A0A6P0P019-F1
#
_cell.length_a   1.000
_cell.length_b   1.000
_cell.length_c   1.000
_cell.angle_alpha   90.00
_cell.angle_beta   90.00
_cell.angle_gamma   90.00
#
_symmetry.space_group_name_H-M   'P 1'
#
loop_
_entity.id
_entity.type
_entity.pdbx_description
1 polymer ?
#
loop_
_entity_poly.entity_id
_entity_poly.type
_entity_poly.pdbx_seq_one_letter_code
_entity_poly.pdbx_strand_id
1 'polypeptide(L)'
;REHINHELLSGDVFIFINRRRDRIKLLMWDATGFALYYKQLERGTFEWPAAANGSSLELSWSDLVMLLEGIEIKSITRRKRYRKVG
;
A
#
# COMPACT_ATOMS: atom_id res chain seq x y z
N ARG A 1 -3.91 -1.92 19.74
CA ARG A 1 -3.43 -0.72 19.01
C ARG A 1 -1.97 -0.99 18.74
N GLU A 2 -1.62 -1.32 17.50
CA GLU A 2 -0.22 -1.56 17.13
C GLU A 2 0.44 -0.20 16.85
N HIS A 3 1.56 0.07 17.52
CA HIS A 3 2.35 1.28 17.34
C HIS A 3 3.47 0.93 16.36
N ILE A 4 3.37 1.46 15.14
CA ILE A 4 4.41 1.29 14.13
C ILE A 4 5.51 2.30 14.47
N ASN A 5 6.66 1.80 14.91
CA ASN A 5 7.82 2.61 15.29
C ASN A 5 8.71 2.75 14.04
N HIS A 6 8.41 3.73 13.20
CA HIS A 6 9.16 4.01 11.98
C HIS A 6 9.43 5.51 11.87
N GLU A 7 10.62 5.88 11.38
CA GLU A 7 11.02 7.28 11.21
C GLU A 7 10.08 7.97 10.22
N LEU A 8 9.31 8.95 10.67
CA LEU A 8 8.29 9.69 9.90
C LEU A 8 8.83 10.39 8.62
N LEU A 9 10.14 10.37 8.40
CA LEU A 9 10.85 11.04 7.31
C LEU A 9 11.43 10.08 6.26
N SER A 10 11.27 8.75 6.38
CA SER A 10 11.81 7.78 5.41
C SER A 10 11.01 7.67 4.10
N GLY A 11 9.93 8.45 3.94
CA GLY A 11 9.04 8.37 2.78
C GLY A 11 8.01 7.23 2.90
N ASP A 12 7.76 6.75 4.11
CA ASP A 12 6.79 5.69 4.35
C ASP A 12 5.38 6.14 4.03
N VAL A 13 4.63 5.25 3.38
CA VAL A 13 3.23 5.48 3.02
C VAL A 13 2.37 4.49 3.80
N PHE A 14 1.52 5.01 4.68
CA PHE A 14 0.54 4.20 5.38
C PHE A 14 -0.71 4.02 4.51
N ILE A 15 -1.03 2.77 4.20
CA ILE A 15 -2.15 2.42 3.33
C ILE A 15 -3.27 1.83 4.17
N PHE A 16 -4.45 2.44 4.09
CA PHE A 16 -5.66 1.96 4.77
C PHE A 16 -6.71 1.58 3.74
N ILE A 17 -7.25 0.37 3.87
CA ILE A 17 -8.37 -0.10 3.07
C ILE A 17 -9.56 -0.35 4.00
N ASN A 18 -10.75 0.06 3.57
CA ASN A 18 -11.96 -0.16 4.37
C ASN A 18 -12.41 -1.64 4.31
N ARG A 19 -13.35 -2.02 5.19
CA ARG A 19 -13.85 -3.41 5.27
C ARG A 19 -14.45 -3.91 3.95
N ARG A 20 -15.08 -3.04 3.16
CA ARG A 20 -15.66 -3.39 1.85
C ARG A 20 -14.62 -3.47 0.73
N ARG A 21 -13.39 -3.00 0.97
CA ARG A 21 -12.30 -2.93 0.00
C ARG A 21 -12.59 -2.10 -1.24
N ASP A 22 -13.54 -1.18 -1.18
CA ASP A 22 -13.89 -0.25 -2.26
C ASP A 22 -13.25 1.14 -2.08
N ARG A 23 -12.57 1.37 -0.93
CA ARG A 23 -11.94 2.64 -0.58
C ARG A 23 -10.53 2.43 -0.06
N ILE A 24 -9.60 3.27 -0.53
CA ILE A 24 -8.20 3.31 -0.10
C ILE A 24 -7.80 4.72 0.34
N LYS A 25 -6.97 4.79 1.38
CA LYS A 25 -6.32 6.01 1.88
C LYS A 25 -4.82 5.78 1.91
N LEU A 26 -4.04 6.69 1.32
CA LEU A 26 -2.59 6.71 1.40
C LEU A 26 -2.20 7.96 2.19
N LEU A 27 -1.55 7.75 3.33
CA LEU A 27 -1.11 8.79 4.23
C LEU A 27 0.41 8.86 4.21
N MET A 28 0.94 10.01 3.80
CA MET A 28 2.37 10.24 3.63
C MET A 28 2.74 11.47 4.44
N TRP A 29 3.79 11.38 5.25
CA TRP A 29 4.36 12.54 5.93
C TRP A 29 5.50 13.13 5.12
N ASP A 30 5.60 14.46 5.12
CA ASP A 30 6.73 15.20 4.60
C ASP A 30 7.27 16.18 5.67
N ALA A 31 8.30 16.94 5.32
CA ALA A 31 8.93 17.89 6.25
C ALA A 31 8.00 19.04 6.70
N THR A 32 6.89 19.28 5.98
CA THR A 32 5.96 20.39 6.19
C THR A 32 4.60 19.96 6.73
N GLY A 33 4.27 18.67 6.68
CA GLY A 33 2.97 18.16 7.10
C GLY A 33 2.71 16.76 6.56
N PHE A 34 1.46 16.49 6.19
CA PHE A 34 1.08 15.21 5.59
C PHE A 34 0.20 15.42 4.36
N ALA A 35 0.33 14.49 3.41
CA ALA A 35 -0.56 14.35 2.27
C ALA A 35 -1.48 13.13 2.46
N LEU A 36 -2.76 13.30 2.14
CA LEU A 36 -3.74 12.22 2.12
C LEU A 36 -4.31 12.07 0.72
N TYR A 37 -4.01 10.94 0.07
CA TYR A 37 -4.71 10.54 -1.14
C TYR A 37 -5.88 9.62 -0.78
N TYR A 38 -7.06 9.93 -1.29
CA TYR A 38 -8.27 9.14 -1.08
C TYR A 38 -8.90 8.76 -2.41
N LYS A 39 -9.11 7.45 -2.62
CA LYS A 39 -9.77 6.92 -3.81
C LYS A 39 -10.89 5.98 -3.41
N GLN A 40 -12.06 6.21 -4.01
CA GLN A 40 -13.20 5.30 -3.97
C GLN A 40 -13.37 4.70 -5.37
N LEU A 41 -13.64 3.40 -5.43
CA LEU A 41 -14.02 2.73 -6.67
C LEU A 41 -15.53 2.87 -6.89
N GLU A 42 -15.93 3.27 -8.08
CA GLU A 42 -17.34 3.26 -8.49
C GLU A 42 -17.86 1.81 -8.72
N ARG A 43 -16.94 0.87 -8.97
CA ARG A 43 -17.24 -0.55 -9.13
C ARG A 43 -16.04 -1.43 -8.76
N GLY A 44 -16.31 -2.56 -8.12
CA GLY A 44 -15.30 -3.56 -7.76
C GLY A 44 -14.63 -3.30 -6.42
N THR A 45 -13.51 -4.00 -6.18
CA THR A 45 -12.75 -3.91 -4.92
C THR A 45 -11.26 -3.96 -5.18
N PHE A 46 -10.47 -3.29 -4.34
CA PHE A 46 -9.03 -3.44 -4.28
C PHE A 46 -8.66 -4.85 -3.81
N GLU A 47 -7.71 -5.49 -4.49
CA GLU A 47 -7.17 -6.78 -4.04
C GLU A 47 -6.21 -6.56 -2.86
N TRP A 48 -6.61 -6.96 -1.66
CA TRP A 48 -5.69 -6.93 -0.52
C TRP A 48 -4.97 -8.27 -0.39
N PRO A 49 -3.62 -8.31 -0.29
CA PRO A 49 -2.88 -9.56 -0.18
C PRO A 49 -3.35 -10.37 1.02
N ALA A 50 -3.75 -11.63 0.78
CA ALA A 50 -4.28 -12.52 1.81
C ALA A 50 -3.28 -12.82 2.94
N ALA A 51 -1.99 -12.55 2.73
CA ALA A 51 -0.95 -12.68 3.76
C ALA A 51 -1.09 -11.63 4.89
N ALA A 52 -1.84 -10.56 4.68
CA ALA A 52 -2.15 -9.58 5.72
C ALA A 52 -3.29 -10.10 6.62
N ASN A 53 -3.00 -11.13 7.41
CA ASN A 53 -3.89 -11.68 8.44
C ASN A 53 -4.01 -10.73 9.65
N GLY A 54 -4.39 -9.47 9.40
CA GLY A 54 -4.46 -8.42 10.41
C GLY A 54 -3.15 -7.70 10.71
N SER A 55 -2.04 -8.11 10.09
CA SER A 55 -0.71 -7.49 10.23
C SER A 55 -0.45 -6.47 9.12
N SER A 56 0.35 -5.44 9.42
CA SER A 56 0.86 -4.48 8.42
C SER A 56 1.68 -5.21 7.34
N LEU A 57 1.47 -4.83 6.08
CA LEU A 57 2.24 -5.35 4.95
C LEU A 57 3.08 -4.23 4.35
N GLU A 58 4.38 -4.47 4.18
CA GLU A 58 5.22 -3.61 3.36
C GLU A 58 4.95 -3.88 1.88
N LEU A 59 4.58 -2.82 1.14
CA LEU A 59 4.38 -2.86 -0.29
C LEU A 59 5.48 -2.09 -0.99
N SER A 60 6.03 -2.67 -2.05
CA SER A 60 6.87 -1.90 -2.96
C SER A 60 6.03 -0.92 -3.77
N TRP A 61 6.66 0.12 -4.33
CA TRP A 61 5.97 1.08 -5.21
C TRP A 61 5.24 0.40 -6.37
N SER A 62 5.86 -0.61 -7.00
CA SER A 62 5.22 -1.35 -8.09
C SER A 62 3.97 -2.10 -7.64
N ASP A 63 3.95 -2.62 -6.42
CA ASP A 63 2.80 -3.36 -5.90
C ASP A 63 1.65 -2.41 -5.57
N LEU A 64 1.98 -1.22 -5.07
CA LEU A 64 1.00 -0.16 -4.87
C LEU A 64 0.38 0.29 -6.21
N VAL A 65 1.18 0.47 -7.26
CA VAL A 65 0.65 0.85 -8.58
C VAL A 65 -0.30 -0.23 -9.11
N MET A 66 0.12 -1.51 -9.06
CA MET A 66 -0.73 -2.64 -9.48
C MET A 66 -2.04 -2.68 -8.70
N LEU A 67 -1.99 -2.47 -7.38
CA LEU A 67 -3.16 -2.37 -6.52
C LEU A 67 -4.11 -1.24 -6.96
N LEU A 68 -3.56 -0.06 -7.26
CA LEU A 68 -4.35 1.11 -7.65
C LEU A 68 -4.98 0.98 -9.05
N GLU A 69 -4.34 0.23 -9.95
CA GLU A 69 -4.81 -0.11 -11.29
C GLU A 69 -5.78 -1.30 -11.31
N GLY A 70 -5.90 -2.04 -10.22
CA GLY A 70 -6.75 -3.23 -10.13
C GLY A 70 -6.16 -4.47 -10.80
N ILE A 71 -4.84 -4.54 -10.90
CA ILE A 71 -4.12 -5.70 -11.43
C ILE A 71 -3.90 -6.70 -10.30
N GLU A 72 -4.27 -7.96 -10.55
CA GLU A 72 -4.14 -9.00 -9.53
C GLU A 72 -2.68 -9.35 -9.24
N ILE A 73 -2.23 -9.23 -7.98
CA ILE A 73 -0.81 -9.45 -7.63
C ILE A 73 -0.44 -10.94 -7.71
N LYS A 74 -1.41 -11.82 -7.46
CA LYS A 74 -1.19 -13.28 -7.45
C LYS A 74 -0.86 -13.88 -8.81
N SER A 75 -1.25 -13.23 -9.90
CA SER A 75 -1.03 -13.73 -11.26
C SER A 75 0.24 -13.18 -11.91
N ILE A 76 1.01 -12.34 -11.20
CA ILE A 76 2.17 -11.64 -11.77
C ILE A 76 3.45 -12.44 -11.56
N THR A 77 4.11 -12.78 -12.66
CA THR A 77 5.47 -13.33 -12.64
C THR A 77 6.48 -12.20 -12.65
N ARG A 78 7.04 -11.85 -11.48
CA ARG A 78 8.12 -10.86 -11.39
C ARG A 78 9.42 -11.46 -11.94
N ARG A 79 10.04 -10.78 -12.91
CA ARG A 79 11.37 -11.14 -13.42
C ARG A 79 12.44 -10.68 -12.44
N LYS A 80 13.59 -11.38 -12.40
CA LYS A 80 14.74 -10.97 -11.58
C LYS A 80 15.15 -9.54 -11.94
N ARG A 81 15.19 -8.65 -10.94
CA ARG A 81 15.71 -7.29 -11.04
C ARG A 81 16.78 -7.11 -9.96
N TYR A 82 17.74 -6.23 -10.21
CA TYR A 82 18.71 -5.84 -9.19
C TYR A 82 17.98 -5.17 -8.04
N ARG A 83 18.21 -5.63 -6.81
CA ARG A 83 17.69 -5.01 -5.59
C ARG A 83 18.89 -4.66 -4.73
N LYS A 84 19.12 -3.37 -4.50
CA LYS A 84 20.13 -2.93 -3.54
C LYS A 84 19.58 -3.32 -2.17
N VAL A 85 20.21 -4.31 -1.53
CA VAL A 85 19.87 -4.67 -0.15
C VAL A 85 20.48 -3.57 0.70
N GLY A 86 19.61 -2.77 1.32
CA GLY A 86 19.97 -1.80 2.37
C GLY A 86 19.97 -2.51 3.71
#